data_AF-A0AA88KNS2-F1
#
_entry.id   AF-A0AA88KNS2-F1
#
_cell.length_a   1.000
_cell.length_b   1.000
_cell.length_c   1.000
_cell.angle_alpha   90.00
_cell.angle_beta   90.00
_cell.angle_gamma   90.00
#
_symmetry.space_group_name_H-M   'P 1'
#
loop_
_entity.id
_entity.type
_entity.pdbx_description
1 polymer ?
#
loop_
_entity_poly.entity_id
_entity_poly.type
_entity_poly.pdbx_seq_one_letter_code
_entity_poly.pdbx_strand_id
1 'polypeptide(L)'
;MFSWFSSSNPSTTKFEQLNSKAEKSVPQIDSNRSIQDYFQFGANLIRQAGQFKKNQDLENAYVNIKAFEILIQRLAKHPQVSSNKDEYNYNVEKCQQLKKELNNLMSQITQLLEQQSSQQQQQYNAPSAPPLNPYDQQQQPQYENQSGNRKSLPTVPSKKPLPPPVPQQQQPQRSNSVMYSTVGNVVNNDKFQTAVGNQVANMAQNEHVQSMVATGVATASTNRSVQRNVGEAIASSTDNSMVRSLATNESVQKTVGVVVANTVGNKEVQQKVGHYIAKAATDKEVQRKVASGFMTLLKGAAKGAKVAGKVAYEGGKIALEQGKKHYQESNQQ
;
A
#
# COMPACT_ATOMS: atom_id res chain seq x y z
N MET A 1 -21.77 -50.02 14.87
CA MET A 1 -21.95 -48.76 14.11
C MET A 1 -20.57 -48.23 13.75
N PHE A 2 -20.09 -48.52 12.54
CA PHE A 2 -18.85 -47.93 12.05
C PHE A 2 -19.16 -46.52 11.58
N SER A 3 -18.74 -45.51 12.35
CA SER A 3 -18.78 -44.13 11.93
C SER A 3 -17.75 -43.94 10.82
N TRP A 4 -18.23 -43.84 9.58
CA TRP A 4 -17.41 -43.41 8.45
C TRP A 4 -16.99 -41.96 8.71
N PHE A 5 -15.77 -41.76 9.20
CA PHE A 5 -15.14 -40.45 9.18
C PHE A 5 -14.96 -40.07 7.72
N SER A 6 -15.87 -39.22 7.21
CA SER A 6 -15.65 -38.51 5.95
C SER A 6 -14.38 -37.70 6.12
N SER A 7 -13.30 -38.15 5.49
CA SER A 7 -12.06 -37.39 5.35
C SER A 7 -12.39 -36.16 4.50
N SER A 8 -12.77 -35.06 5.15
CA SER A 8 -12.97 -33.79 4.47
C SER A 8 -11.62 -33.33 3.93
N ASN A 9 -11.58 -33.06 2.62
CA ASN A 9 -10.40 -32.52 1.97
C ASN A 9 -9.94 -31.26 2.75
N PRO A 10 -8.66 -31.15 3.15
CA PRO A 10 -8.18 -30.06 4.01
C PRO A 10 -8.44 -28.66 3.42
N SER A 11 -8.46 -28.55 2.09
CA SER A 11 -8.86 -27.33 1.39
C SER A 11 -10.31 -26.92 1.68
N THR A 12 -11.25 -27.87 1.65
CA THR A 12 -12.67 -27.64 1.93
C THR A 12 -12.87 -27.11 3.34
N THR A 13 -12.28 -27.78 4.34
CA THR A 13 -12.36 -27.36 5.75
C THR A 13 -11.81 -25.95 5.94
N LYS A 14 -10.71 -25.59 5.24
CA LYS A 14 -10.14 -24.25 5.32
C LYS A 14 -11.08 -23.19 4.74
N PHE A 15 -11.66 -23.41 3.56
CA PHE A 15 -12.58 -22.43 2.96
C PHE A 15 -13.87 -22.28 3.76
N GLU A 16 -14.37 -23.34 4.40
CA GLU A 16 -15.49 -23.24 5.35
C GLU A 16 -15.17 -22.31 6.53
N GLN A 17 -13.97 -22.44 7.11
CA GLN A 17 -13.52 -21.55 8.18
C GLN A 17 -13.41 -20.10 7.71
N LEU A 18 -12.82 -19.86 6.53
CA LEU A 18 -12.69 -18.52 5.95
C LEU A 18 -14.05 -17.90 5.61
N ASN A 19 -14.98 -18.70 5.08
CA ASN A 19 -16.36 -18.26 4.81
C ASN A 19 -17.08 -17.90 6.13
N SER A 20 -16.97 -18.73 7.16
CA SER A 20 -17.53 -18.42 8.49
C SER A 20 -16.95 -17.15 9.08
N LYS A 21 -15.63 -16.92 8.91
CA LYS A 21 -14.96 -15.68 9.34
C LYS A 21 -15.49 -14.46 8.60
N ALA A 22 -15.72 -14.58 7.28
CA ALA A 22 -16.31 -13.51 6.48
C ALA A 22 -17.77 -13.23 6.86
N GLU A 23 -18.58 -14.25 7.14
CA GLU A 23 -19.97 -14.06 7.58
C GLU A 23 -20.08 -13.32 8.90
N LYS A 24 -19.18 -13.63 9.85
CA LYS A 24 -19.11 -13.00 11.17
C LYS A 24 -18.61 -11.56 11.14
N SER A 25 -17.80 -11.20 10.14
CA SER A 25 -17.29 -9.82 10.02
C SER A 25 -18.31 -8.85 9.43
N VAL A 26 -19.33 -9.36 8.73
CA VAL A 26 -20.38 -8.52 8.12
C VAL A 26 -21.48 -8.25 9.15
N PRO A 27 -21.79 -6.98 9.46
CA PRO A 27 -22.87 -6.63 10.38
C PRO A 27 -24.22 -7.12 9.86
N GLN A 28 -25.16 -7.31 10.79
CA GLN A 28 -26.56 -7.50 10.43
C GLN A 28 -27.12 -6.20 9.83
N ILE A 29 -28.03 -6.35 8.86
CA ILE A 29 -28.66 -5.21 8.20
C ILE A 29 -29.80 -4.70 9.07
N ASP A 30 -29.71 -3.44 9.48
CA ASP A 30 -30.69 -2.70 10.25
C ASP A 30 -31.37 -1.69 9.33
N SER A 31 -32.68 -1.82 9.15
CA SER A 31 -33.49 -0.95 8.29
C SER A 31 -33.51 0.51 8.74
N ASN A 32 -33.18 0.80 10.01
CA ASN A 32 -33.13 2.16 10.55
C ASN A 32 -31.78 2.84 10.30
N ARG A 33 -30.75 2.06 9.94
CA ARG A 33 -29.42 2.59 9.66
C ARG A 33 -29.35 3.10 8.22
N SER A 34 -28.56 4.14 8.00
CA SER A 34 -28.33 4.64 6.64
C SER A 34 -27.64 3.58 5.78
N ILE A 35 -28.13 3.36 4.56
CA ILE A 35 -27.49 2.48 3.58
C ILE A 35 -26.06 2.94 3.24
N GLN A 36 -25.81 4.24 3.33
CA GLN A 36 -24.50 4.85 3.09
C GLN A 36 -23.43 4.35 4.05
N ASP A 37 -23.79 4.09 5.31
CA ASP A 37 -22.86 3.52 6.28
C ASP A 37 -22.38 2.12 5.85
N TYR A 38 -23.28 1.33 5.27
CA TYR A 38 -22.95 0.01 4.76
C TYR A 38 -22.11 0.09 3.50
N PHE A 39 -22.36 1.04 2.59
CA PHE A 39 -21.47 1.27 1.44
C PHE A 39 -20.07 1.69 1.88
N GLN A 40 -19.95 2.59 2.87
CA GLN A 40 -18.65 2.97 3.43
C GLN A 40 -17.95 1.79 4.09
N PHE A 41 -18.69 0.94 4.82
CA PHE A 41 -18.15 -0.31 5.37
C PHE A 41 -17.66 -1.24 4.27
N GLY A 42 -18.43 -1.43 3.20
CA GLY A 42 -18.04 -2.20 2.02
C GLY A 42 -16.77 -1.68 1.35
N ALA A 43 -16.66 -0.37 1.16
CA ALA A 43 -15.46 0.27 0.61
C ALA A 43 -14.22 0.02 1.50
N ASN A 44 -14.39 0.04 2.81
CA ASN A 44 -13.32 -0.29 3.76
C ASN A 44 -12.86 -1.75 3.64
N LEU A 45 -13.78 -2.71 3.48
CA LEU A 45 -13.44 -4.12 3.25
C LEU A 45 -12.57 -4.29 1.99
N ILE A 46 -12.95 -3.65 0.87
CA ILE A 46 -12.18 -3.73 -0.37
C ILE A 46 -10.79 -3.11 -0.22
N ARG A 47 -10.69 -1.97 0.48
CA ARG A 47 -9.41 -1.35 0.78
C ARG A 47 -8.52 -2.26 1.64
N GLN A 48 -9.08 -2.88 2.67
CA GLN A 48 -8.37 -3.82 3.54
C GLN A 48 -7.93 -5.07 2.77
N ALA A 49 -8.78 -5.65 1.92
CA ALA A 49 -8.41 -6.76 1.05
C ALA A 49 -7.20 -6.42 0.17
N GLY A 50 -7.16 -5.21 -0.41
CA GLY A 50 -6.02 -4.73 -1.17
C GLY A 50 -4.74 -4.62 -0.34
N GLN A 51 -4.81 -4.26 0.93
CA GLN A 51 -3.64 -4.22 1.83
C GLN A 51 -3.17 -5.63 2.21
N PHE A 52 -4.09 -6.54 2.57
CA PHE A 52 -3.74 -7.93 2.88
C PHE A 52 -3.07 -8.62 1.68
N LYS A 53 -3.57 -8.39 0.47
CA LYS A 53 -2.96 -8.90 -0.75
C LYS A 53 -1.53 -8.39 -0.96
N LYS A 54 -1.26 -7.10 -0.68
CA LYS A 54 0.11 -6.54 -0.73
C LYS A 54 1.04 -7.19 0.28
N ASN A 55 0.51 -7.55 1.44
CA ASN A 55 1.26 -8.20 2.52
C ASN A 55 1.33 -9.74 2.34
N GLN A 56 0.89 -10.27 1.20
CA GLN A 56 0.78 -11.72 0.92
C GLN A 56 -0.09 -12.50 1.92
N ASP A 57 -0.97 -11.80 2.65
CA ASP A 57 -1.96 -12.41 3.52
C ASP A 57 -3.22 -12.76 2.71
N LEU A 58 -3.11 -13.83 1.94
CA LEU A 58 -4.14 -14.24 0.98
C LEU A 58 -5.45 -14.63 1.67
N GLU A 59 -5.37 -15.21 2.88
CA GLU A 59 -6.54 -15.62 3.65
C GLU A 59 -7.36 -14.41 4.10
N ASN A 60 -6.73 -13.39 4.69
CA ASN A 60 -7.46 -12.19 5.10
C ASN A 60 -7.89 -11.34 3.89
N ALA A 61 -7.16 -11.37 2.77
CA ALA A 61 -7.62 -10.79 1.52
C ALA A 61 -8.92 -11.48 1.04
N TYR A 62 -8.96 -12.81 1.04
CA TYR A 62 -10.15 -13.59 0.69
C TYR A 62 -11.33 -13.26 1.60
N VAL A 63 -11.11 -13.27 2.92
CA VAL A 63 -12.16 -12.99 3.93
C VAL A 63 -12.81 -11.63 3.70
N ASN A 64 -12.02 -10.60 3.39
CA ASN A 64 -12.55 -9.25 3.18
C ASN A 64 -13.34 -9.11 1.87
N ILE A 65 -12.89 -9.73 0.78
CA ILE A 65 -13.64 -9.75 -0.48
C ILE A 65 -14.94 -10.55 -0.32
N LYS A 66 -14.88 -11.70 0.38
CA LYS A 66 -16.07 -12.52 0.65
C LYS A 66 -17.07 -11.79 1.55
N ALA A 67 -16.58 -11.07 2.56
CA ALA A 67 -17.41 -10.23 3.42
C ALA A 67 -18.11 -9.12 2.61
N PHE A 68 -17.42 -8.50 1.66
CA PHE A 68 -18.03 -7.52 0.76
C PHE A 68 -19.15 -8.15 -0.09
N GLU A 69 -18.92 -9.33 -0.68
CA GLU A 69 -19.96 -10.06 -1.42
C GLU A 69 -21.20 -10.33 -0.56
N ILE A 70 -21.01 -10.85 0.65
CA ILE A 70 -22.10 -11.13 1.60
C ILE A 70 -22.86 -9.85 1.95
N LEU A 71 -22.15 -8.75 2.20
CA LEU A 71 -22.75 -7.45 2.52
C LEU A 71 -23.67 -6.99 1.39
N ILE A 72 -23.21 -7.01 0.13
CA ILE A 72 -24.02 -6.57 -1.02
C ILE A 72 -25.26 -7.45 -1.19
N GLN A 73 -25.13 -8.78 -1.01
CA GLN A 73 -26.28 -9.69 -1.06
C GLN A 73 -27.32 -9.39 0.02
N ARG A 74 -26.88 -9.08 1.26
CA ARG A 74 -27.80 -8.72 2.35
C ARG A 74 -28.46 -7.35 2.12
N LEU A 75 -27.71 -6.39 1.56
CA LEU A 75 -28.22 -5.06 1.27
C LEU A 75 -29.35 -5.05 0.24
N ALA A 76 -29.47 -6.06 -0.61
CA ALA A 76 -30.58 -6.19 -1.56
C ALA A 76 -31.98 -6.04 -0.94
N LYS A 77 -32.11 -6.32 0.37
CA LYS A 77 -33.36 -6.25 1.13
C LYS A 77 -33.53 -4.93 1.91
N HIS A 78 -32.56 -4.02 1.87
CA HIS A 78 -32.59 -2.79 2.64
C HIS A 78 -33.58 -1.78 2.03
N PRO A 79 -34.45 -1.10 2.81
CA PRO A 79 -35.52 -0.26 2.28
C PRO A 79 -35.01 0.93 1.45
N GLN A 80 -33.81 1.42 1.74
CA GLN A 80 -33.20 2.56 1.04
C GLN A 80 -32.48 2.19 -0.28
N VAL A 81 -32.47 0.92 -0.70
CA VAL A 81 -31.84 0.51 -1.98
C VAL A 81 -32.47 1.22 -3.17
N SER A 82 -33.81 1.33 -3.20
CA SER A 82 -34.53 1.98 -4.30
C SER A 82 -34.11 3.44 -4.47
N SER A 83 -33.93 4.17 -3.37
CA SER A 83 -33.46 5.56 -3.35
C SER A 83 -31.96 5.70 -3.65
N ASN A 84 -31.16 4.64 -3.51
CA ASN A 84 -29.71 4.64 -3.73
C ASN A 84 -29.31 3.61 -4.81
N LYS A 85 -30.14 3.48 -5.84
CA LYS A 85 -30.05 2.40 -6.83
C LYS A 85 -28.74 2.42 -7.61
N ASP A 86 -28.25 3.59 -7.98
CA ASP A 86 -27.02 3.73 -8.77
C ASP A 86 -25.78 3.24 -8.02
N GLU A 87 -25.66 3.64 -6.76
CA GLU A 87 -24.54 3.21 -5.91
C GLU A 87 -24.65 1.72 -5.55
N TYR A 88 -25.86 1.22 -5.29
CA TYR A 88 -26.08 -0.22 -5.11
C TYR A 88 -25.66 -1.00 -6.36
N ASN A 89 -26.10 -0.58 -7.55
CA ASN A 89 -25.74 -1.23 -8.82
C ASN A 89 -24.24 -1.19 -9.07
N TYR A 90 -23.58 -0.06 -8.82
CA TYR A 90 -22.12 0.05 -8.89
C TYR A 90 -21.43 -1.00 -7.99
N ASN A 91 -21.91 -1.17 -6.75
CA ASN A 91 -21.36 -2.16 -5.83
C ASN A 91 -21.66 -3.62 -6.27
N VAL A 92 -22.82 -3.88 -6.88
CA VAL A 92 -23.14 -5.19 -7.48
C VAL A 92 -22.19 -5.51 -8.64
N GLU A 93 -21.97 -4.57 -9.56
CA GLU A 93 -21.00 -4.72 -10.65
C GLU A 93 -19.58 -4.93 -10.11
N LYS A 94 -19.20 -4.16 -9.08
CA LYS A 94 -17.91 -4.33 -8.41
C LYS A 94 -17.76 -5.72 -7.80
N CYS A 95 -18.81 -6.24 -7.17
CA CYS A 95 -18.84 -7.59 -6.65
C CYS A 95 -18.63 -8.63 -7.76
N GLN A 96 -19.24 -8.46 -8.93
CA GLN A 96 -19.04 -9.34 -10.07
C GLN A 96 -17.58 -9.34 -10.57
N GLN A 97 -16.96 -8.15 -10.65
CA GLN A 97 -15.53 -8.04 -11.02
C GLN A 97 -14.63 -8.77 -10.01
N LEU A 98 -14.96 -8.66 -8.72
CA LEU A 98 -14.20 -9.28 -7.64
C LEU A 98 -14.38 -10.80 -7.55
N LYS A 99 -15.41 -11.41 -8.16
CA LYS A 99 -15.55 -12.88 -8.20
C LYS A 99 -14.35 -13.57 -8.84
N LYS A 100 -13.80 -12.97 -9.90
CA LYS A 100 -12.59 -13.51 -10.55
C LYS A 100 -11.38 -13.45 -9.61
N GLU A 101 -11.25 -12.37 -8.84
CA GLU A 101 -10.19 -12.22 -7.84
C GLU A 101 -10.37 -13.20 -6.68
N LEU A 102 -11.59 -13.42 -6.22
CA LEU A 102 -11.90 -14.40 -5.18
C LEU A 102 -11.52 -15.82 -5.60
N ASN A 103 -11.85 -16.23 -6.83
CA ASN A 103 -11.43 -17.52 -7.39
C ASN A 103 -9.90 -17.64 -7.50
N ASN A 104 -9.21 -16.56 -7.89
CA ASN A 104 -7.74 -16.54 -7.94
C ASN A 104 -7.12 -16.69 -6.55
N LEU A 105 -7.69 -16.06 -5.53
CA LEU A 105 -7.25 -16.21 -4.14
C LEU A 105 -7.49 -17.63 -3.64
N MET A 106 -8.64 -18.23 -3.96
CA MET A 106 -8.91 -19.64 -3.64
C MET A 106 -7.83 -20.55 -4.24
N SER A 107 -7.53 -20.39 -5.53
CA SER A 107 -6.51 -21.20 -6.20
C SER A 107 -5.13 -21.06 -5.54
N GLN A 108 -4.71 -19.83 -5.19
CA GLN A 108 -3.42 -19.60 -4.53
C GLN A 108 -3.38 -20.18 -3.11
N ILE A 109 -4.46 -20.04 -2.34
CA ILE A 109 -4.55 -20.63 -1.00
C ILE A 109 -4.48 -22.16 -1.08
N THR A 110 -5.20 -22.78 -2.02
CA THR A 110 -5.13 -24.23 -2.24
C THR A 110 -3.71 -24.69 -2.57
N GLN A 111 -3.02 -23.99 -3.48
CA GLN A 111 -1.63 -24.32 -3.83
C GLN A 111 -0.68 -24.23 -2.62
N LEU A 112 -0.86 -23.22 -1.75
CA LEU A 112 -0.05 -23.10 -0.53
C LEU A 112 -0.33 -24.25 0.45
N LEU A 113 -1.58 -24.68 0.58
CA LEU A 113 -1.95 -25.81 1.44
C LEU A 113 -1.37 -27.14 0.91
N GLU A 114 -1.37 -27.35 -0.40
CA GLU A 114 -0.78 -28.53 -1.06
C GLU A 114 0.76 -28.57 -0.91
N GLN A 115 1.42 -27.42 -0.99
CA GLN A 115 2.85 -27.33 -0.73
C GLN A 115 3.20 -27.65 0.74
N GLN A 116 2.38 -27.20 1.68
CA GLN A 116 2.59 -27.48 3.11
C GLN A 116 2.37 -28.96 3.45
N SER A 117 1.36 -29.62 2.87
CA SER A 117 1.11 -31.05 3.11
C SER A 117 2.22 -31.94 2.53
N SER A 118 2.80 -31.56 1.39
CA SER A 118 3.91 -32.29 0.75
C SER A 118 5.21 -32.26 1.57
N GLN A 119 5.49 -31.16 2.29
CA GLN A 119 6.68 -31.05 3.14
C GLN A 119 6.58 -31.92 4.41
N GLN A 120 5.38 -32.11 4.97
CA GLN A 120 5.20 -32.94 6.16
C GLN A 120 5.36 -34.45 5.89
N GLN A 121 5.11 -34.92 4.66
CA GLN A 121 5.26 -36.33 4.31
C GLN A 121 6.72 -36.77 4.11
N GLN A 122 7.63 -35.86 3.78
CA GLN A 122 9.05 -36.21 3.61
C GLN A 122 9.82 -36.37 4.93
N GLN A 123 9.28 -35.87 6.05
CA GLN A 123 9.94 -35.98 7.35
C GLN A 123 9.73 -37.33 8.06
N TYR A 124 8.85 -38.20 7.53
CA TYR A 124 8.59 -39.55 8.06
C TYR A 124 9.35 -40.67 7.36
N ASN A 125 10.11 -40.37 6.30
CA ASN A 125 11.04 -41.30 5.67
C ASN A 125 12.50 -40.94 6.02
N ALA A 126 12.78 -40.75 7.30
CA ALA A 126 14.16 -40.89 7.77
C ALA A 126 14.45 -42.40 7.86
N PRO A 127 15.45 -42.94 7.12
CA PRO A 127 15.87 -44.32 7.31
C PRO A 127 16.29 -44.51 8.76
N SER A 128 15.68 -45.51 9.42
CA SER A 128 15.99 -45.94 10.76
C SER A 128 17.49 -46.11 10.89
N ALA A 129 18.14 -45.25 11.70
CA ALA A 129 19.52 -45.47 12.07
C ALA A 129 19.63 -46.86 12.72
N PRO A 130 20.66 -47.66 12.40
CA PRO A 130 20.86 -48.96 13.03
C PRO A 130 21.01 -48.78 14.55
N PRO A 131 20.52 -49.75 15.35
CA PRO A 131 20.56 -49.65 16.82
C PRO A 131 22.01 -49.56 17.30
N LEU A 132 22.37 -48.42 17.88
CA LEU A 132 23.65 -48.25 18.57
C LEU A 132 23.58 -48.93 19.93
N ASN A 133 24.61 -49.76 20.17
CA ASN A 133 24.87 -50.52 21.39
C ASN A 133 24.75 -49.68 22.68
N PRO A 134 24.32 -50.28 23.81
CA PRO A 134 24.18 -49.60 25.08
C PRO A 134 25.43 -49.77 25.95
N TYR A 135 26.54 -49.08 25.66
CA TYR A 135 27.61 -48.86 26.64
C TYR A 135 28.37 -47.58 26.28
N ASP A 136 28.19 -46.52 27.08
CA ASP A 136 29.29 -45.93 27.87
C ASP A 136 28.79 -44.70 28.63
N GLN A 137 28.67 -44.87 29.95
CA GLN A 137 28.74 -43.77 30.90
C GLN A 137 30.19 -43.30 30.95
N GLN A 138 30.47 -42.02 30.68
CA GLN A 138 31.54 -41.30 31.39
C GLN A 138 31.47 -39.78 31.18
N GLN A 139 31.29 -39.12 32.34
CA GLN A 139 31.94 -37.89 32.80
C GLN A 139 31.55 -36.51 32.21
N GLN A 140 31.10 -35.67 33.15
CA GLN A 140 30.97 -34.22 33.11
C GLN A 140 32.29 -33.55 32.70
N PRO A 141 32.20 -32.30 32.22
CA PRO A 141 32.74 -31.23 33.07
C PRO A 141 31.75 -30.08 33.31
N GLN A 142 31.76 -29.61 34.56
CA GLN A 142 31.26 -28.31 34.98
C GLN A 142 31.85 -27.20 34.09
N TYR A 143 30.99 -26.34 33.55
CA TYR A 143 31.43 -25.02 33.08
C TYR A 143 31.09 -23.96 34.11
N GLU A 144 32.16 -23.25 34.41
CA GLU A 144 32.37 -22.27 35.46
C GLU A 144 31.71 -20.94 35.11
N ASN A 145 31.12 -20.31 36.13
CA ASN A 145 30.57 -18.96 36.09
C ASN A 145 31.65 -17.95 35.65
N GLN A 146 31.47 -17.29 34.51
CA GLN A 146 32.13 -16.02 34.21
C GLN A 146 31.14 -14.87 34.21
N SER A 147 31.00 -14.30 35.40
CA SER A 147 30.62 -12.92 35.64
C SER A 147 31.73 -12.00 35.12
N GLY A 148 31.44 -11.11 34.17
CA GLY A 148 32.30 -9.95 33.92
C GLY A 148 32.22 -9.38 32.51
N ASN A 149 31.31 -8.43 32.28
CA ASN A 149 31.61 -7.16 31.56
C ASN A 149 30.34 -6.31 31.39
N ARG A 150 29.97 -5.58 32.44
CA ARG A 150 29.15 -4.37 32.26
C ARG A 150 30.08 -3.24 31.80
N LYS A 151 30.09 -2.97 30.49
CA LYS A 151 30.60 -1.70 29.96
C LYS A 151 29.73 -0.57 30.51
N SER A 152 30.39 0.32 31.24
CA SER A 152 29.88 1.55 31.81
C SER A 152 29.33 2.49 30.74
N LEU A 153 28.21 3.13 31.06
CA LEU A 153 27.64 4.26 30.32
C LEU A 153 28.56 5.49 30.36
N PRO A 154 28.64 6.28 29.28
CA PRO A 154 29.28 7.58 29.32
C PRO A 154 28.47 8.61 30.11
N THR A 155 29.21 9.41 30.87
CA THR A 155 28.78 10.43 31.82
C THR A 155 28.06 11.60 31.14
N VAL A 156 26.96 12.04 31.74
CA VAL A 156 26.19 13.25 31.37
C VAL A 156 26.95 14.51 31.81
N PRO A 157 27.24 15.49 30.94
CA PRO A 157 27.64 16.82 31.36
C PRO A 157 26.41 17.66 31.74
N SER A 158 26.41 18.12 32.98
CA SER A 158 25.45 19.09 33.52
C SER A 158 25.60 20.49 32.91
N LYS A 159 24.44 21.10 32.65
CA LYS A 159 24.08 22.54 32.77
C LYS A 159 24.87 23.57 31.94
N LYS A 160 24.22 24.09 30.90
CA LYS A 160 24.32 25.51 30.49
C LYS A 160 22.98 26.21 30.74
N PRO A 161 22.98 27.45 31.28
CA PRO A 161 21.77 28.19 31.61
C PRO A 161 21.03 28.68 30.37
N LEU A 162 19.69 28.67 30.47
CA LEU A 162 18.75 29.22 29.50
C LEU A 162 18.93 30.74 29.35
N PRO A 163 18.82 31.30 28.14
CA PRO A 163 18.70 32.75 27.96
C PRO A 163 17.34 33.26 28.45
N PRO A 164 17.26 34.53 28.92
CA PRO A 164 16.04 35.11 29.48
C PRO A 164 14.92 35.27 28.42
N PRO A 165 13.64 35.29 28.84
CA PRO A 165 12.51 35.46 27.95
C PRO A 165 12.47 36.87 27.35
N VAL A 166 12.26 36.94 26.04
CA VAL A 166 12.10 38.18 25.29
C VAL A 166 10.75 38.84 25.67
N PRO A 167 10.71 40.17 25.90
CA PRO A 167 9.46 40.88 26.19
C PRO A 167 8.47 40.78 25.02
N GLN A 168 7.23 40.40 25.32
CA GLN A 168 6.10 40.49 24.40
C GLN A 168 5.80 41.96 24.09
N GLN A 169 6.12 42.40 22.87
CA GLN A 169 5.48 43.58 22.30
C GLN A 169 4.18 43.16 21.61
N GLN A 170 3.09 43.67 22.15
CA GLN A 170 1.77 43.68 21.53
C GLN A 170 1.81 44.62 20.31
N GLN A 171 1.32 44.17 19.15
CA GLN A 171 0.35 44.88 18.27
C GLN A 171 0.15 44.14 16.92
N PRO A 172 -0.93 44.44 16.17
CA PRO A 172 -1.83 43.40 15.66
C PRO A 172 -1.79 43.19 14.14
N GLN A 173 -2.51 42.15 13.71
CA GLN A 173 -2.96 41.86 12.33
C GLN A 173 -1.90 41.44 11.30
N ARG A 174 -1.83 40.12 11.04
CA ARG A 174 -2.08 39.48 9.72
C ARG A 174 -1.69 38.00 9.78
N SER A 175 -2.66 37.17 10.14
CA SER A 175 -2.60 35.71 10.02
C SER A 175 -2.62 35.31 8.55
N ASN A 176 -1.48 34.85 7.99
CA ASN A 176 -1.41 33.88 6.88
C ASN A 176 0.04 33.49 6.45
N SER A 177 1.12 34.07 7.00
CA SER A 177 2.50 33.76 6.54
C SER A 177 3.26 32.69 7.33
N VAL A 178 2.81 32.31 8.53
CA VAL A 178 3.59 31.46 9.45
C VAL A 178 3.63 29.97 9.04
N MET A 179 2.69 29.51 8.21
CA MET A 179 2.66 28.11 7.75
C MET A 179 3.70 27.83 6.63
N TYR A 180 4.05 28.84 5.83
CA TYR A 180 4.99 28.68 4.71
C TYR A 180 6.46 28.65 5.16
N SER A 181 6.82 29.35 6.24
CA SER A 181 8.19 29.34 6.79
C SER A 181 8.55 27.99 7.40
N THR A 182 7.60 27.30 8.03
CA THR A 182 7.85 26.01 8.67
C THR A 182 8.00 24.88 7.65
N VAL A 183 7.23 24.90 6.56
CA VAL A 183 7.39 23.92 5.46
C VAL A 183 8.67 24.19 4.66
N GLY A 184 9.02 25.46 4.41
CA GLY A 184 10.26 25.84 3.72
C GLY A 184 11.53 25.39 4.46
N ASN A 185 11.53 25.42 5.80
CA ASN A 185 12.67 24.99 6.61
C ASN A 185 12.83 23.46 6.68
N VAL A 186 11.75 22.69 6.54
CA VAL A 186 11.81 21.21 6.46
C VAL A 186 12.24 20.76 5.06
N VAL A 187 11.78 21.46 4.02
CA VAL A 187 12.17 21.18 2.63
C VAL A 187 13.64 21.51 2.38
N ASN A 188 14.23 22.52 3.04
CA ASN A 188 15.65 22.88 2.91
C ASN A 188 16.59 22.18 3.90
N ASN A 189 16.12 21.18 4.67
CA ASN A 189 16.99 20.43 5.56
C ASN A 189 17.70 19.32 4.77
N ASP A 190 18.99 19.49 4.51
CA ASP A 190 19.82 18.54 3.75
C ASP A 190 19.75 17.11 4.29
N LYS A 191 19.61 16.93 5.61
CA LYS A 191 19.48 15.59 6.22
C LYS A 191 18.14 14.95 5.87
N PHE A 192 17.07 15.74 5.80
CA PHE A 192 15.75 15.24 5.40
C PHE A 192 15.70 14.94 3.90
N GLN A 193 16.23 15.82 3.05
CA GLN A 193 16.34 15.57 1.61
C GLN A 193 17.18 14.33 1.30
N THR A 194 18.30 14.14 2.02
CA THR A 194 19.15 12.96 1.86
C THR A 194 18.44 11.68 2.32
N ALA A 195 17.74 11.72 3.47
CA ALA A 195 17.01 10.55 3.97
C ALA A 195 15.86 10.14 3.05
N VAL A 196 15.05 11.10 2.60
CA VAL A 196 13.95 10.85 1.65
C VAL A 196 14.50 10.45 0.28
N GLY A 197 15.55 11.11 -0.21
CA GLY A 197 16.22 10.78 -1.46
C GLY A 197 16.78 9.36 -1.48
N ASN A 198 17.45 8.95 -0.40
CA ASN A 198 17.96 7.59 -0.24
C ASN A 198 16.82 6.56 -0.14
N GLN A 199 15.72 6.89 0.55
CA GLN A 199 14.55 6.02 0.63
C GLN A 199 13.88 5.84 -0.74
N VAL A 200 13.69 6.93 -1.49
CA VAL A 200 13.17 6.90 -2.86
C VAL A 200 14.12 6.15 -3.79
N ALA A 201 15.43 6.32 -3.64
CA ALA A 201 16.41 5.58 -4.42
C ALA A 201 16.37 4.07 -4.13
N ASN A 202 16.29 3.68 -2.85
CA ASN A 202 16.16 2.28 -2.45
C ASN A 202 14.83 1.67 -2.94
N MET A 203 13.74 2.44 -2.91
CA MET A 203 12.46 2.00 -3.49
C MET A 203 12.50 1.92 -5.02
N ALA A 204 13.17 2.88 -5.67
CA ALA A 204 13.31 2.91 -7.13
C ALA A 204 14.20 1.80 -7.65
N GLN A 205 15.11 1.24 -6.84
CA GLN A 205 15.93 0.07 -7.18
C GLN A 205 15.28 -1.26 -6.79
N ASN A 206 14.21 -1.24 -5.99
CA ASN A 206 13.52 -2.45 -5.57
C ASN A 206 12.68 -3.01 -6.74
N GLU A 207 13.08 -4.17 -7.27
CA GLU A 207 12.42 -4.81 -8.41
C GLU A 207 10.93 -5.09 -8.18
N HIS A 208 10.53 -5.39 -6.93
CA HIS A 208 9.14 -5.61 -6.57
C HIS A 208 8.32 -4.31 -6.67
N VAL A 209 8.88 -3.19 -6.21
CA VAL A 209 8.26 -1.86 -6.34
C VAL A 209 8.21 -1.42 -7.81
N GLN A 210 9.30 -1.62 -8.56
CA GLN A 210 9.35 -1.33 -10.00
C GLN A 210 8.27 -2.10 -10.76
N SER A 211 8.12 -3.41 -10.49
CA SER A 211 7.11 -4.27 -11.11
C SER A 211 5.68 -3.85 -10.75
N MET A 212 5.42 -3.48 -9.49
CA MET A 212 4.10 -2.98 -9.07
C MET A 212 3.74 -1.65 -9.73
N VAL A 213 4.67 -0.69 -9.76
CA VAL A 213 4.46 0.60 -10.41
C VAL A 213 4.28 0.39 -11.90
N ALA A 214 5.11 -0.45 -12.53
CA ALA A 214 5.00 -0.77 -13.94
C ALA A 214 3.66 -1.42 -14.29
N THR A 215 3.19 -2.36 -13.48
CA THR A 215 1.88 -3.02 -13.67
C THR A 215 0.74 -2.01 -13.50
N GLY A 216 0.83 -1.13 -12.50
CA GLY A 216 -0.17 -0.07 -12.28
C GLY A 216 -0.23 0.92 -13.45
N VAL A 217 0.92 1.38 -13.93
CA VAL A 217 1.03 2.27 -15.10
C VAL A 217 0.58 1.55 -16.36
N ALA A 218 0.97 0.30 -16.60
CA ALA A 218 0.52 -0.48 -17.74
C ALA A 218 -1.00 -0.68 -17.74
N THR A 219 -1.58 -1.01 -16.58
CA THR A 219 -3.04 -1.15 -16.40
C THR A 219 -3.76 0.18 -16.63
N ALA A 220 -3.26 1.29 -16.06
CA ALA A 220 -3.85 2.61 -16.25
C ALA A 220 -3.71 3.09 -17.71
N SER A 221 -2.55 2.84 -18.33
CA SER A 221 -2.25 3.22 -19.71
C SER A 221 -3.04 2.43 -20.73
N THR A 222 -3.60 1.26 -20.38
CA THR A 222 -4.51 0.48 -21.24
C THR A 222 -5.99 0.69 -20.89
N ASN A 223 -6.28 1.36 -19.78
CA ASN A 223 -7.64 1.66 -19.36
C ASN A 223 -8.24 2.81 -20.19
N ARG A 224 -9.37 2.54 -20.84
CA ARG A 224 -10.02 3.51 -21.74
C ARG A 224 -10.55 4.75 -21.06
N SER A 225 -11.05 4.63 -19.83
CA SER A 225 -11.53 5.77 -19.07
C SER A 225 -10.35 6.70 -18.71
N VAL A 226 -9.23 6.13 -18.27
CA VAL A 226 -8.01 6.90 -17.97
C VAL A 226 -7.43 7.55 -19.22
N GLN A 227 -7.29 6.81 -20.33
CA GLN A 227 -6.83 7.34 -21.61
C GLN A 227 -7.68 8.52 -22.09
N ARG A 228 -9.01 8.41 -22.00
CA ARG A 228 -9.95 9.47 -22.39
C ARG A 228 -9.79 10.70 -21.52
N ASN A 229 -9.77 10.53 -20.20
CA ASN A 229 -9.62 11.64 -19.26
C ASN A 229 -8.28 12.37 -19.44
N VAL A 230 -7.18 11.63 -19.64
CA VAL A 230 -5.87 12.22 -19.93
C VAL A 230 -5.87 12.93 -21.29
N GLY A 231 -6.47 12.33 -22.31
CA GLY A 231 -6.64 12.92 -23.63
C GLY A 231 -7.42 14.24 -23.59
N GLU A 232 -8.53 14.28 -22.86
CA GLU A 232 -9.35 15.47 -22.63
C GLU A 232 -8.61 16.55 -21.85
N ALA A 233 -7.80 16.18 -20.85
CA ALA A 233 -6.96 17.12 -20.11
C ALA A 233 -5.87 17.74 -21.00
N ILE A 234 -5.21 16.96 -21.85
CA ILE A 234 -4.22 17.48 -22.82
C ILE A 234 -4.92 18.37 -23.85
N ALA A 235 -6.06 17.92 -24.37
CA ALA A 235 -6.85 18.64 -25.35
C ALA A 235 -7.35 20.00 -24.85
N SER A 236 -7.75 20.08 -23.58
CA SER A 236 -8.22 21.31 -22.93
C SER A 236 -7.10 22.25 -22.49
N SER A 237 -5.86 21.76 -22.36
CA SER A 237 -4.69 22.56 -21.97
C SER A 237 -3.79 22.97 -23.13
N THR A 238 -4.08 22.51 -24.35
CA THR A 238 -3.33 22.88 -25.55
C THR A 238 -4.16 23.75 -26.48
N ASP A 239 -3.53 24.79 -27.03
CA ASP A 239 -4.12 25.64 -28.06
C ASP A 239 -3.84 25.12 -29.47
N ASN A 240 -3.00 24.09 -29.60
CA ASN A 240 -2.68 23.48 -30.88
C ASN A 240 -3.78 22.50 -31.29
N SER A 241 -4.50 22.82 -32.36
CA SER A 241 -5.63 22.01 -32.85
C SER A 241 -5.22 20.59 -33.26
N MET A 242 -4.01 20.41 -33.80
CA MET A 242 -3.49 19.08 -34.16
C MET A 242 -3.21 18.25 -32.92
N VAL A 243 -2.56 18.82 -31.89
CA VAL A 243 -2.31 18.13 -30.62
C VAL A 243 -3.62 17.79 -29.93
N ARG A 244 -4.58 18.71 -29.93
CA ARG A 244 -5.94 18.48 -29.40
C ARG A 244 -6.61 17.30 -30.10
N SER A 245 -6.60 17.30 -31.45
CA SER A 245 -7.22 16.23 -32.24
C SER A 245 -6.54 14.88 -32.05
N LEU A 246 -5.21 14.85 -31.90
CA LEU A 246 -4.47 13.61 -31.62
C LEU A 246 -4.73 13.13 -30.19
N ALA A 247 -4.78 14.04 -29.23
CA ALA A 247 -5.01 13.72 -27.82
C ALA A 247 -6.41 13.16 -27.57
N THR A 248 -7.43 13.57 -28.33
CA THR A 248 -8.80 13.03 -28.24
C THR A 248 -9.06 11.82 -29.16
N ASN A 249 -8.12 11.43 -30.00
CA ASN A 249 -8.31 10.33 -30.95
C ASN A 249 -8.15 8.97 -30.25
N GLU A 250 -9.22 8.18 -30.21
CA GLU A 250 -9.23 6.89 -29.49
C GLU A 250 -8.26 5.84 -30.07
N SER A 251 -7.98 5.89 -31.38
CA SER A 251 -7.03 4.99 -32.04
C SER A 251 -5.60 5.34 -31.65
N VAL A 252 -5.27 6.63 -31.64
CA VAL A 252 -3.97 7.13 -31.16
C VAL A 252 -3.80 6.82 -29.67
N GLN A 253 -4.81 7.10 -28.83
CA GLN A 253 -4.80 6.77 -27.40
C GLN A 253 -4.59 5.27 -27.16
N LYS A 254 -5.22 4.40 -27.96
CA LYS A 254 -5.03 2.93 -27.88
C LYS A 254 -3.59 2.55 -28.16
N THR A 255 -3.07 3.01 -29.28
CA THR A 255 -1.74 2.66 -29.77
C THR A 255 -0.67 3.17 -28.82
N VAL A 256 -0.76 4.43 -28.39
CA VAL A 256 0.14 5.01 -27.38
C VAL A 256 0.02 4.27 -26.07
N GLY A 257 -1.20 3.96 -25.61
CA GLY A 257 -1.43 3.19 -24.39
C GLY A 257 -0.79 1.81 -24.40
N VAL A 258 -0.89 1.07 -25.50
CA VAL A 258 -0.26 -0.25 -25.68
C VAL A 258 1.26 -0.14 -25.75
N VAL A 259 1.79 0.84 -26.48
CA VAL A 259 3.25 1.08 -26.55
C VAL A 259 3.78 1.43 -25.16
N VAL A 260 3.14 2.33 -24.43
CA VAL A 260 3.51 2.69 -23.05
C VAL A 260 3.44 1.47 -22.15
N ALA A 261 2.37 0.67 -22.21
CA ALA A 261 2.24 -0.54 -21.39
C ALA A 261 3.35 -1.55 -21.68
N ASN A 262 3.68 -1.76 -22.95
CA ASN A 262 4.73 -2.70 -23.37
C ASN A 262 6.13 -2.20 -23.00
N THR A 263 6.40 -0.89 -23.17
CA THR A 263 7.67 -0.27 -22.79
C THR A 263 7.86 -0.27 -21.28
N VAL A 264 6.81 0.07 -20.53
CA VAL A 264 6.85 0.09 -19.06
C VAL A 264 6.89 -1.33 -18.47
N GLY A 265 6.30 -2.33 -19.15
CA GLY A 265 6.37 -3.74 -18.77
C GLY A 265 7.72 -4.41 -19.04
N ASN A 266 8.62 -3.78 -19.78
CA ASN A 266 9.93 -4.33 -20.09
C ASN A 266 10.90 -4.19 -18.90
N LYS A 267 11.43 -5.32 -18.41
CA LYS A 267 12.34 -5.36 -17.25
C LYS A 267 13.63 -4.54 -17.45
N GLU A 268 14.19 -4.55 -18.66
CA GLU A 268 15.42 -3.79 -18.95
C GLU A 268 15.16 -2.28 -18.89
N VAL A 269 13.99 -1.85 -19.38
CA VAL A 269 13.54 -0.46 -19.26
C VAL A 269 13.27 -0.10 -17.80
N GLN A 270 12.60 -0.97 -17.04
CA GLN A 270 12.35 -0.77 -15.61
C GLN A 270 13.64 -0.61 -14.82
N GLN A 271 14.64 -1.46 -15.07
CA GLN A 271 15.94 -1.40 -14.39
C GLN A 271 16.73 -0.14 -14.78
N LYS A 272 16.76 0.23 -16.07
CA LYS A 272 17.43 1.46 -16.52
C LYS A 272 16.76 2.70 -15.93
N VAL A 273 15.43 2.78 -16.02
CA VAL A 273 14.65 3.90 -15.46
C VAL A 273 14.78 3.94 -13.94
N GLY A 274 14.69 2.81 -13.25
CA GLY A 274 14.89 2.70 -11.81
C GLY A 274 16.27 3.16 -11.38
N HIS A 275 17.32 2.80 -12.12
CA HIS A 275 18.69 3.26 -11.89
C HIS A 275 18.82 4.78 -12.11
N TYR A 276 18.24 5.32 -13.18
CA TYR A 276 18.23 6.78 -13.43
C TYR A 276 17.44 7.54 -12.38
N ILE A 277 16.27 7.05 -11.95
CA ILE A 277 15.47 7.65 -10.89
C ILE A 277 16.22 7.59 -9.56
N ALA A 278 16.87 6.47 -9.24
CA ALA A 278 17.68 6.35 -8.03
C ALA A 278 18.87 7.32 -8.05
N LYS A 279 19.55 7.45 -9.19
CA LYS A 279 20.65 8.40 -9.38
C LYS A 279 20.16 9.85 -9.30
N ALA A 280 19.02 10.16 -9.90
CA ALA A 280 18.38 11.47 -9.84
C ALA A 280 17.84 11.81 -8.44
N ALA A 281 17.34 10.81 -7.71
CA ALA A 281 16.82 10.95 -6.37
C ALA A 281 17.93 11.15 -5.32
N THR A 282 19.18 10.79 -5.62
CA THR A 282 20.34 11.08 -4.77
C THR A 282 21.15 12.29 -5.26
N ASP A 283 20.86 12.81 -6.45
CA ASP A 283 21.49 14.01 -7.00
C ASP A 283 20.92 15.29 -6.37
N LYS A 284 21.79 16.06 -5.71
CA LYS A 284 21.40 17.29 -4.99
C LYS A 284 20.87 18.39 -5.92
N GLU A 285 21.37 18.50 -7.15
CA GLU A 285 20.85 19.49 -8.11
C GLU A 285 19.45 19.11 -8.57
N VAL A 286 19.21 17.82 -8.82
CA VAL A 286 17.89 17.33 -9.22
C VAL A 286 16.89 17.47 -8.08
N GLN A 287 17.26 17.09 -6.85
CA GLN A 287 16.42 17.33 -5.65
C GLN A 287 16.05 18.81 -5.50
N ARG A 288 17.02 19.72 -5.69
CA ARG A 288 16.80 21.17 -5.61
C ARG A 288 15.90 21.68 -6.73
N LYS A 289 16.08 21.20 -7.97
CA LYS A 289 15.21 21.54 -9.12
C LYS A 289 13.79 21.04 -8.92
N VAL A 290 13.60 19.80 -8.48
CA VAL A 290 12.29 19.22 -8.19
C VAL A 290 11.61 19.97 -7.04
N ALA A 291 12.32 20.27 -5.95
CA ALA A 291 11.79 21.06 -4.85
C ALA A 291 11.40 22.47 -5.30
N SER A 292 12.22 23.12 -6.13
CA SER A 292 11.91 24.45 -6.68
C SER A 292 10.73 24.44 -7.65
N GLY A 293 10.61 23.40 -8.48
CA GLY A 293 9.48 23.20 -9.39
C GLY A 293 8.20 22.93 -8.63
N PHE A 294 8.24 22.06 -7.62
CA PHE A 294 7.10 21.79 -6.74
C PHE A 294 6.66 23.04 -5.97
N MET A 295 7.61 23.84 -5.45
CA MET A 295 7.29 25.13 -4.82
C MET A 295 6.70 26.14 -5.80
N THR A 296 7.17 26.15 -7.06
CA THR A 296 6.61 27.00 -8.12
C THR A 296 5.20 26.56 -8.48
N LEU A 297 4.95 25.25 -8.54
CA LEU A 297 3.65 24.66 -8.82
C LEU A 297 2.66 24.89 -7.67
N LEU A 298 3.10 24.77 -6.41
CA LEU A 298 2.32 25.17 -5.23
C LEU A 298 2.00 26.66 -5.21
N LYS A 299 2.98 27.53 -5.55
CA LYS A 299 2.76 28.97 -5.65
C LYS A 299 1.83 29.33 -6.83
N GLY A 300 1.89 28.58 -7.93
CA GLY A 300 1.00 28.72 -9.08
C GLY A 300 -0.43 28.25 -8.79
N ALA A 301 -0.58 27.10 -8.13
CA ALA A 301 -1.87 26.54 -7.72
C ALA A 301 -2.57 27.39 -6.64
N ALA A 302 -1.81 28.08 -5.79
CA ALA A 302 -2.39 29.07 -4.86
C ALA A 302 -2.99 30.29 -5.59
N LYS A 303 -2.59 30.56 -6.83
CA LYS A 303 -3.12 31.65 -7.66
C LYS A 303 -4.20 31.21 -8.65
N GLY A 304 -4.42 29.91 -8.85
CA GLY A 304 -5.41 29.39 -9.80
C GLY A 304 -5.98 28.04 -9.38
N ALA A 305 -7.30 28.01 -9.19
CA ALA A 305 -8.19 26.85 -8.97
C ALA A 305 -8.20 26.19 -7.57
N LYS A 306 -9.35 26.34 -6.88
CA LYS A 306 -9.69 25.74 -5.57
C LYS A 306 -9.78 24.20 -5.55
N VAL A 307 -9.64 23.52 -6.69
CA VAL A 307 -9.91 22.07 -6.81
C VAL A 307 -8.63 21.23 -6.89
N ALA A 308 -7.59 21.70 -7.58
CA ALA A 308 -6.31 20.98 -7.68
C ALA A 308 -5.48 21.07 -6.38
N GLY A 309 -5.54 22.22 -5.69
CA GLY A 309 -4.82 22.45 -4.44
C GLY A 309 -5.26 21.53 -3.30
N LYS A 310 -6.55 21.17 -3.22
CA LYS A 310 -7.07 20.32 -2.15
C LYS A 310 -6.59 18.87 -2.29
N VAL A 311 -6.57 18.34 -3.51
CA VAL A 311 -6.10 16.98 -3.80
C VAL A 311 -4.58 16.86 -3.61
N ALA A 312 -3.81 17.85 -4.07
CA ALA A 312 -2.37 17.88 -3.85
C ALA A 312 -2.00 18.06 -2.37
N TYR A 313 -2.74 18.89 -1.64
CA TYR A 313 -2.54 19.10 -0.20
C TYR A 313 -2.93 17.88 0.64
N GLU A 314 -4.08 17.26 0.37
CA GLU A 314 -4.50 16.05 1.07
C GLU A 314 -3.60 14.85 0.71
N GLY A 315 -3.24 14.68 -0.55
CA GLY A 315 -2.29 13.66 -0.99
C GLY A 315 -0.90 13.84 -0.38
N GLY A 316 -0.41 15.09 -0.33
CA GLY A 316 0.85 15.42 0.32
C GLY A 316 0.82 15.18 1.83
N LYS A 317 -0.29 15.52 2.50
CA LYS A 317 -0.47 15.28 3.95
C LYS A 317 -0.49 13.78 4.28
N ILE A 318 -1.20 12.98 3.48
CA ILE A 318 -1.27 11.52 3.66
C ILE A 318 0.10 10.88 3.46
N ALA A 319 0.85 11.28 2.43
CA ALA A 319 2.20 10.77 2.18
C ALA A 319 3.18 11.14 3.31
N LEU A 320 3.06 12.35 3.85
CA LEU A 320 3.92 12.84 4.94
C LEU A 320 3.58 12.16 6.29
N GLU A 321 2.31 11.89 6.56
CA GLU A 321 1.88 11.11 7.74
C GLU A 321 2.29 9.64 7.65
N GLN A 322 2.21 9.02 6.47
CA GLN A 322 2.70 7.64 6.26
C GLN A 322 4.23 7.53 6.39
N GLY A 323 4.96 8.51 5.85
CA GLY A 323 6.42 8.58 6.02
C GLY A 323 6.84 8.72 7.49
N LYS A 324 6.10 9.51 8.28
CA LYS A 324 6.36 9.66 9.72
C LYS A 324 6.12 8.37 10.51
N LYS A 325 5.07 7.60 10.19
CA LYS A 325 4.80 6.31 10.85
C LYS A 325 5.91 5.30 10.59
N HIS A 326 6.34 5.16 9.34
CA HIS A 326 7.45 4.27 8.99
C HIS A 326 8.77 4.64 9.68
N TYR A 327 9.05 5.94 9.88
CA TYR A 327 10.26 6.40 10.58
C TYR A 327 10.22 6.17 12.10
N GLN A 328 9.02 6.11 12.70
CA GLN A 328 8.85 5.78 14.11
C GLN A 328 8.96 4.27 14.37
N GLU A 329 8.44 3.46 13.46
CA GLU A 329 8.52 2.00 13.55
C GLU A 329 9.94 1.46 13.33
N SER A 330 10.75 2.09 12.48
CA SER A 330 12.14 1.68 12.23
C SER A 330 13.15 2.09 13.31
N ASN A 331 12.75 2.95 14.26
CA ASN A 331 13.60 3.41 15.38
C ASN A 331 13.20 2.77 16.74
N GLN A 332 12.30 1.78 16.73
CA GLN A 332 11.89 1.02 17.92
C GLN A 332 12.36 -0.45 17.91
N GLN A 333 13.20 -0.84 16.95
CA GLN A 333 13.92 -2.13 16.92
C GLN A 333 15.40 -1.91 17.20
#